data_AF-A0A4Y2X8H7-F1
#
_entry.id   AF-A0A4Y2X8H7-F1
#
_cell.length_a   1.000
_cell.length_b   1.000
_cell.length_c   1.000
_cell.angle_alpha   90.00
_cell.angle_beta   90.00
_cell.angle_gamma   90.00
#
_symmetry.space_group_name_H-M   'P 1'
#
loop_
_entity.id
_entity.type
_entity.pdbx_description
1 polymer ?
#
loop_
_entity_poly.entity_id
_entity_poly.type
_entity_poly.pdbx_seq_one_letter_code
_entity_poly.pdbx_strand_id
1 'polypeptide(L)'
;KLRKILIKAACASENQECLQTATRLFGEWMKGAKLNSEIREMVFEYGLQVRNSEEAWQFMWDRYLEESDLFEKKYILLAMTTTANTTHLE
;
A
#
# COMPACT_ATOMS: atom_id res chain seq x y z
N LYS A 1 3.28 -7.27 16.81
CA LYS A 1 2.86 -8.55 16.15
C LYS A 1 1.33 -8.70 16.06
N LEU A 2 0.59 -8.81 17.18
CA LEU A 2 -0.89 -8.96 17.15
C LEU A 2 -1.62 -7.80 16.46
N ARG A 3 -1.22 -6.55 16.75
CA ARG A 3 -1.81 -5.34 16.13
C ARG A 3 -1.79 -5.38 14.60
N LYS A 4 -0.67 -5.79 14.00
CA LYS A 4 -0.51 -5.92 12.54
C LYS A 4 -1.48 -6.96 11.96
N ILE A 5 -1.61 -8.10 12.63
CA ILE A 5 -2.54 -9.16 12.22
C ILE A 5 -3.99 -8.67 12.28
N LEU A 6 -4.37 -7.95 13.33
CA LEU A 6 -5.71 -7.40 13.49
C LEU A 6 -6.04 -6.36 12.42
N ILE A 7 -5.12 -5.43 12.13
CA ILE A 7 -5.31 -4.42 11.08
C ILE A 7 -5.45 -5.11 9.71
N LYS A 8 -4.57 -6.09 9.41
CA LYS A 8 -4.64 -6.83 8.15
C LYS A 8 -5.97 -7.59 8.03
N ALA A 9 -6.41 -8.27 9.08
CA ALA A 9 -7.70 -8.97 9.09
C ALA A 9 -8.89 -8.01 8.91
N ALA A 10 -8.87 -6.85 9.56
CA ALA A 10 -9.91 -5.84 9.43
C ALA A 10 -10.00 -5.31 8.00
N CYS A 11 -8.89 -4.86 7.42
CA CYS A 11 -8.87 -4.34 6.05
C CYS A 11 -9.21 -5.44 5.01
N ALA A 12 -8.73 -6.67 5.19
CA ALA A 12 -9.09 -7.81 4.34
C ALA A 12 -10.58 -8.18 4.41
N SER A 13 -11.25 -7.86 5.53
CA SER A 13 -12.69 -8.06 5.71
C SER A 13 -13.52 -6.85 5.24
N GLU A 14 -12.94 -6.00 4.39
CA GLU A 14 -13.57 -4.79 3.84
C GLU A 14 -14.08 -3.78 4.89
N ASN A 15 -13.47 -3.79 6.07
CA ASN A 15 -13.80 -2.82 7.11
C ASN A 15 -13.53 -1.39 6.63
N GLN A 16 -14.58 -0.58 6.52
CA GLN A 16 -14.52 0.75 5.90
C GLN A 16 -13.59 1.71 6.63
N GLU A 17 -13.55 1.68 7.97
CA GLU A 17 -12.65 2.53 8.75
C GLU A 17 -11.18 2.19 8.47
N CYS A 18 -10.87 0.89 8.39
CA CYS A 18 -9.53 0.40 8.05
C CYS A 18 -9.12 0.86 6.65
N LEU A 19 -9.98 0.65 5.65
CA LEU A 19 -9.72 1.04 4.27
C LEU A 19 -9.55 2.55 4.12
N GLN A 20 -10.46 3.36 4.67
CA GLN A 20 -10.37 4.82 4.63
C GLN A 20 -9.07 5.32 5.31
N THR A 21 -8.70 4.72 6.43
CA THR A 21 -7.47 5.06 7.13
C THR A 21 -6.23 4.71 6.30
N ALA A 22 -6.20 3.52 5.70
CA ALA A 22 -5.11 3.10 4.83
C ALA A 22 -4.98 4.01 3.61
N THR A 23 -6.08 4.32 2.92
CA THR A 23 -6.09 5.24 1.76
C THR A 23 -5.65 6.65 2.14
N ARG A 24 -6.10 7.18 3.29
CA ARG A 24 -5.67 8.50 3.77
C ARG A 24 -4.17 8.53 4.05
N LEU A 25 -3.66 7.56 4.82
CA LEU A 25 -2.24 7.47 5.15
C LEU A 25 -1.38 7.26 3.90
N PHE A 26 -1.86 6.50 2.92
CA PHE A 26 -1.20 6.32 1.64
C PHE A 26 -1.09 7.66 0.88
N GLY A 27 -2.17 8.44 0.83
CA GLY A 27 -2.16 9.77 0.23
C GLY A 27 -1.25 10.77 0.96
N GLU A 28 -1.17 10.70 2.29
CA GLU A 28 -0.22 11.50 3.08
C GLU A 28 1.23 11.10 2.78
N TRP A 29 1.50 9.80 2.68
CA TRP A 29 2.83 9.27 2.36
C TRP A 29 3.29 9.66 0.96
N MET A 30 2.39 9.66 -0.03
CA MET A 30 2.69 10.15 -1.38
C MET A 30 3.10 11.63 -1.40
N LYS A 31 2.73 12.40 -0.36
CA LYS A 31 3.12 13.81 -0.17
C LYS A 31 4.39 13.97 0.69
N GLY A 32 5.05 12.87 1.04
CA GLY A 32 6.29 12.86 1.83
C GLY A 32 6.11 12.63 3.33
N ALA A 33 4.90 12.32 3.81
CA ALA A 33 4.71 11.97 5.22
C ALA A 33 5.44 10.66 5.57
N LYS A 34 5.98 10.58 6.79
CA LYS A 34 6.63 9.35 7.28
C LYS A 34 5.57 8.36 7.79
N LEU A 35 5.67 7.11 7.33
CA LEU A 35 4.85 6.01 7.83
C LEU A 35 5.56 5.23 8.93
N ASN A 36 4.80 4.86 9.96
CA ASN A 36 5.24 3.88 10.94
C ASN A 36 5.53 2.54 10.24
N SER A 37 6.70 1.97 10.49
CA SER A 37 7.16 0.71 9.89
C SER A 37 6.24 -0.47 10.17
N GLU A 38 5.53 -0.49 11.30
CA GLU A 38 4.63 -1.59 11.66
C GLU A 38 3.41 -1.71 10.74
N ILE A 39 2.97 -0.59 10.15
CA ILE A 39 1.73 -0.53 9.34
C ILE A 39 1.98 -0.31 7.86
N ARG A 40 3.23 -0.05 7.47
CA ARG A 40 3.57 0.44 6.14
C ARG A 40 3.13 -0.50 5.02
N GLU A 41 3.38 -1.80 5.18
CA GLU A 41 2.92 -2.84 4.25
C GLU A 41 1.40 -2.76 4.00
N MET A 42 0.59 -2.62 5.06
CA MET A 42 -0.87 -2.55 4.93
C MET A 42 -1.33 -1.22 4.33
N VAL A 43 -0.64 -0.12 4.62
CA VAL A 43 -0.91 1.18 4.01
C VAL A 43 -0.64 1.14 2.50
N PHE A 44 0.43 0.46 2.07
CA PHE A 44 0.72 0.25 0.65
C PHE A 44 -0.34 -0.65 0.00
N GLU A 45 -0.58 -1.83 0.56
CA GLU A 45 -1.50 -2.85 0.03
C GLU A 45 -2.92 -2.27 -0.12
N TYR A 46 -3.54 -1.83 0.97
CA TYR A 46 -4.93 -1.39 0.93
C TYR A 46 -5.09 0.04 0.41
N GLY A 47 -4.09 0.91 0.62
CA GLY A 47 -4.12 2.26 0.10
C GLY A 47 -4.10 2.28 -1.43
N LEU A 48 -3.21 1.48 -2.04
CA LEU A 48 -3.14 1.35 -3.49
C LEU A 48 -4.36 0.59 -4.04
N GLN A 49 -4.76 -0.52 -3.41
CA GLN A 49 -5.96 -1.28 -3.81
C GLN A 49 -7.22 -0.41 -3.88
N VAL A 50 -7.46 0.43 -2.86
CA VAL A 50 -8.66 1.27 -2.83
C VAL A 50 -8.54 2.44 -3.81
N ARG A 51 -7.35 3.05 -3.93
CA ARG A 51 -7.15 4.17 -4.84
C ARG A 51 -7.22 3.75 -6.31
N ASN A 52 -6.70 2.56 -6.63
CA ASN A 52 -6.79 1.87 -7.93
C ASN A 52 -6.65 2.79 -9.15
N SER A 53 -5.64 3.67 -9.13
CA SER A 53 -5.39 4.65 -10.20
C SER A 53 -3.98 4.47 -10.78
N GLU A 54 -3.82 4.77 -12.07
CA GLU A 54 -2.54 4.64 -12.77
C GLU A 54 -1.47 5.56 -12.15
N GLU A 55 -1.84 6.76 -11.70
CA GLU A 55 -0.90 7.67 -11.05
C GLU A 55 -0.39 7.14 -9.71
N ALA A 56 -1.25 6.45 -8.95
CA ALA A 56 -0.86 5.82 -7.71
C ALA A 56 0.01 4.59 -7.94
N TRP A 57 -0.27 3.84 -9.00
CA TRP A 57 0.53 2.69 -9.40
C TRP A 57 1.92 3.12 -9.89
N GLN A 58 1.99 4.13 -10.77
CA GLN A 58 3.24 4.69 -11.27
C GLN A 58 4.10 5.25 -10.13
N PHE A 59 3.48 5.94 -9.17
CA PHE A 59 4.19 6.41 -7.98
C PHE A 59 4.85 5.26 -7.21
N MET A 60 4.15 4.14 -7.05
CA MET A 60 4.69 2.95 -6.38
C MET A 60 5.81 2.30 -7.20
N TRP A 61 5.69 2.29 -8.53
CA TRP A 61 6.73 1.79 -9.42
C TRP A 61 8.02 2.62 -9.32
N ASP A 62 7.92 3.94 -9.38
CA ASP A 62 9.06 4.84 -9.24
C ASP A 62 9.74 4.62 -7.88
N ARG A 63 8.94 4.46 -6.82
CA ARG A 63 9.43 4.15 -5.48
C ARG A 63 10.14 2.79 -5.40
N TYR A 64 9.63 1.77 -6.09
CA TYR A 64 10.26 0.45 -6.16
C TYR A 64 11.66 0.51 -6.81
N LEU A 65 11.81 1.33 -7.87
CA LEU A 65 13.09 1.49 -8.57
C LEU A 65 14.15 2.16 -7.69
N GLU A 66 13.75 3.16 -6.90
CA GLU A 66 14.64 3.89 -5.99
C GLU A 66 14.96 3.14 -4.68
N GLU A 67 14.09 2.21 -4.25
CA GLU A 67 14.22 1.54 -2.97
C GLU A 67 15.35 0.49 -2.96
N SER A 68 16.18 0.56 -1.90
CA SER A 68 17.35 -0.29 -1.67
C SER A 68 17.14 -1.31 -0.54
N ASP A 69 16.24 -1.03 0.40
CA ASP A 69 15.85 -1.98 1.43
C ASP A 69 14.99 -3.10 0.82
N LEU A 70 15.47 -4.34 0.94
CA LEU A 70 14.84 -5.49 0.29
C LEU A 70 13.44 -5.80 0.86
N PHE A 71 13.18 -5.47 2.13
CA PHE A 71 11.86 -5.70 2.71
C PHE A 71 10.86 -4.67 2.22
N GLU A 72 11.24 -3.39 2.20
CA GLU A 72 10.43 -2.32 1.67
C GLU A 72 10.12 -2.54 0.18
N LYS A 73 11.15 -2.90 -0.60
CA LYS A 73 11.02 -3.22 -2.02
C LYS A 73 10.03 -4.36 -2.26
N LYS A 74 10.05 -5.40 -1.41
CA LYS A 74 9.06 -6.49 -1.44
C LYS A 74 7.65 -6.01 -1.11
N TYR A 75 7.49 -5.14 -0.11
CA TYR A 75 6.16 -4.62 0.25
C TYR A 75 5.55 -3.77 -0.86
N ILE A 76 6.36 -2.93 -1.51
CA ILE A 76 5.93 -2.15 -2.66
C ILE A 76 5.47 -3.07 -3.79
N LEU A 77 6.29 -4.07 -4.15
CA LEU A 77 5.95 -5.03 -5.21
C LEU A 77 4.65 -5.79 -4.92
N LEU A 78 4.47 -6.27 -3.69
CA LEU A 78 3.23 -6.96 -3.29
C LEU A 78 2.01 -6.04 -3.40
N ALA A 79 2.10 -4.80 -2.94
CA ALA A 79 1.01 -3.85 -3.07
C ALA A 79 0.65 -3.59 -4.53
N MET A 80 1.62 -3.50 -5.43
CA MET A 80 1.36 -3.28 -6.87
C MET A 80 0.56 -4.42 -7.54
N THR A 81 0.51 -5.62 -6.94
CA THR A 81 -0.33 -6.73 -7.43
C THR A 81 -1.81 -6.59 -7.06
N THR A 82 -2.17 -5.63 -6.20
CA THR A 82 -3.56 -5.49 -5.70
C THR A 82 -4.43 -4.57 -6.56
N THR A 83 -3.86 -3.91 -7.58
CA THR A 83 -4.64 -3.07 -8.49
C THR A 83 -5.38 -3.92 -9.52
N ALA A 84 -6.64 -3.56 -9.80
CA ALA A 84 -7.49 -4.31 -10.73
C ALA A 84 -7.15 -4.05 -12.22
N ASN A 85 -6.29 -3.06 -12.51
CA ASN A 85 -5.86 -2.78 -13.87
C ASN A 85 -4.76 -3.78 -14.29
N THR A 86 -5.17 -4.84 -14.99
CA THR A 86 -4.27 -5.91 -15.46
C THR A 86 -3.38 -5.47 -16.62
N THR A 87 -3.59 -4.28 -17.20
CA THR A 87 -2.79 -3.76 -18.32
C THR A 87 -1.28 -3.68 -18.00
N HIS A 88 -0.92 -3.61 -16.72
CA HIS A 88 0.49 -3.54 -16.26
C HIS A 88 1.03 -4.86 -15.67
N LEU A 89 0.23 -5.95 -15.69
CA LEU A 89 0.62 -7.27 -15.17
C LEU A 89 1.06 -8.26 -16.27
N GLU A 90 0.98 -7.84 -17.54
CA GLU A 90 1.44 -8.56 -18.73
C GLU A 90 2.82 -8.08 -19.19
#